data_AF-A0A9P9QD54-F1
#
_entry.id   AF-A0A9P9QD54-F1
#
_cell.length_a   1.000
_cell.length_b   1.000
_cell.length_c   1.000
_cell.angle_alpha   90.00
_cell.angle_beta   90.00
_cell.angle_gamma   90.00
#
_symmetry.space_group_name_H-M   'P 1'
#
loop_
_entity.id
_entity.type
_entity.pdbx_description
1 polymer ?
#
loop_
_entity_poly.entity_id
_entity_poly.type
_entity_poly.pdbx_seq_one_letter_code
_entity_poly.pdbx_strand_id
1 'polypeptide(L)'
;MPPKSKNFLKPKPKSRVKAQEPQSENDFLEAADEFEQAAGKWRAGDAAKATRFFNRAIDTYNEGLKRYPASFDLAYNKANLEYSITEDERIVSQIGSRTALLQETLASHRFAISLNPTNTDILFNAAQVLTSLAEASLESGAQEAAKTSARALLEEAVDIFTRCLESQQREYEQMQAEIAKAQASGEYQEAWEGGGVQLNEAQEQDTTETASSSSEAPGDWATVEEALTPETILETCTAQLGALTTLLGLYDPSDLANIEKKAHDGTNTATAKIPALINLIDTTFSAQVKEEPKAGPTLSIGSSAVEEVITTPKDDAILATANFHTTIAEVAYRSGSSDSTQYAQTIEQIFTKISTSTEASASSELAVANIRSSYADALIDLASALADGTQYSSTSPTFPTDVEIQWTALNQAQNLLTQLASAPYTSVLSASRLADIFLARGDIDLFRFRLTLLDIAKPAWVKSKAVLVGNSGVFYRGARTYAEKAGAVEVRGTADAKAIVAEVLKEVSSGSQATKPHWKGRSADVAQVLGQMVLEGVIGHENVDAVMRCVE
;
A
#
# COMPACT_ATOMS: atom_id res chain seq x y z
N MET A 1 25.90 -66.97 -35.61
CA MET A 1 26.71 -65.73 -35.60
C MET A 1 25.78 -64.55 -35.30
N PRO A 2 25.95 -63.85 -34.17
CA PRO A 2 25.18 -62.65 -33.84
C PRO A 2 25.91 -61.38 -34.33
N PRO A 3 25.21 -60.24 -34.54
CA PRO A 3 25.89 -58.96 -34.63
C PRO A 3 25.49 -57.98 -33.51
N LYS A 4 26.51 -57.64 -32.73
CA LYS A 4 26.99 -56.30 -32.32
C LYS A 4 26.04 -55.31 -31.61
N SER A 5 26.41 -55.07 -30.34
CA SER A 5 25.98 -54.03 -29.42
C SER A 5 26.15 -52.60 -29.96
N LYS A 6 25.11 -51.77 -29.86
CA LYS A 6 25.20 -50.30 -29.86
C LYS A 6 25.10 -49.79 -28.44
N ASN A 7 26.21 -49.25 -27.93
CA ASN A 7 26.29 -48.58 -26.64
C ASN A 7 25.42 -47.32 -26.65
N PHE A 8 24.57 -47.21 -25.64
CA PHE A 8 23.91 -45.99 -25.23
C PHE A 8 24.98 -44.92 -24.90
N LEU A 9 25.01 -43.85 -25.70
CA LEU A 9 25.68 -42.60 -25.34
C LEU A 9 24.90 -41.97 -24.18
N LYS A 10 25.33 -42.23 -22.95
CA LYS A 10 24.92 -41.43 -21.78
C LYS A 10 25.55 -40.04 -21.93
N PRO A 11 24.79 -38.94 -21.84
CA PRO A 11 25.39 -37.62 -21.68
C PRO A 11 26.16 -37.60 -20.34
N LYS A 12 27.43 -37.20 -20.37
CA LYS A 12 28.22 -37.00 -19.17
C LYS A 12 27.50 -35.94 -18.30
N PRO A 13 27.30 -36.19 -16.99
CA PRO A 13 26.82 -35.14 -16.11
C PRO A 13 27.85 -34.01 -16.14
N LYS A 14 27.41 -32.78 -16.44
CA LYS A 14 28.22 -31.57 -16.20
C LYS A 14 28.63 -31.62 -14.73
N SER A 15 29.93 -31.76 -14.47
CA SER A 15 30.48 -31.66 -13.13
C SER A 15 30.07 -30.32 -12.55
N ARG A 16 29.36 -30.33 -11.40
CA ARG A 16 29.21 -29.14 -10.57
C ARG A 16 30.60 -28.58 -10.31
N VAL A 17 30.89 -27.43 -10.90
CA VAL A 17 31.99 -26.58 -10.44
C VAL A 17 31.70 -26.33 -8.96
N LYS A 18 32.65 -26.66 -8.08
CA LYS A 18 32.56 -26.26 -6.67
C LYS A 18 32.38 -24.75 -6.67
N ALA A 19 31.32 -24.25 -6.03
CA ALA A 19 31.14 -22.82 -5.82
C ALA A 19 32.45 -22.25 -5.27
N GLN A 20 33.08 -21.38 -6.06
CA GLN A 20 34.27 -20.66 -5.65
C GLN A 20 33.86 -19.77 -4.48
N GLU A 21 34.60 -19.80 -3.37
CA GLU A 21 34.30 -18.91 -2.25
C GLU A 21 34.41 -17.46 -2.73
N PRO A 22 33.42 -16.60 -2.45
CA PRO A 22 33.45 -15.21 -2.90
C PRO A 22 34.70 -14.49 -2.38
N GLN A 23 35.46 -13.85 -3.28
CA GLN A 23 36.73 -13.20 -2.94
C GLN A 23 36.71 -11.68 -3.14
N SER A 24 35.86 -11.18 -4.03
CA SER A 24 35.63 -9.76 -4.29
C SER A 24 34.25 -9.32 -3.80
N GLU A 25 34.03 -8.01 -3.68
CA GLU A 25 32.71 -7.42 -3.41
C GLU A 25 31.67 -7.86 -4.44
N ASN A 26 32.05 -7.85 -5.73
CA ASN A 26 31.20 -8.29 -6.83
C ASN A 26 30.87 -9.80 -6.75
N ASP A 27 31.80 -10.63 -6.27
CA ASP A 27 31.54 -12.06 -6.09
C ASP A 27 30.49 -12.31 -5.00
N PHE A 28 30.46 -11.46 -3.96
CA PHE A 28 29.43 -11.53 -2.92
C PHE A 28 28.07 -11.07 -3.44
N LEU A 29 28.04 -10.00 -4.26
CA LEU A 29 26.82 -9.52 -4.92
C LEU A 29 26.24 -10.61 -5.84
N GLU A 30 27.05 -11.17 -6.74
CA GLU A 30 26.62 -12.21 -7.68
C GLU A 30 26.14 -13.48 -6.95
N ALA A 31 26.87 -13.92 -5.91
CA ALA A 31 26.47 -15.07 -5.12
C ALA A 31 25.15 -14.84 -4.36
N ALA A 32 24.92 -13.63 -3.86
CA ALA A 32 23.67 -13.28 -3.19
C ALA A 32 22.50 -13.24 -4.18
N ASP A 33 22.68 -12.60 -5.34
CA ASP A 33 21.69 -12.55 -6.43
C ASP A 33 21.29 -13.96 -6.91
N GLU A 34 22.25 -14.89 -7.06
CA GLU A 34 21.93 -16.28 -7.38
C GLU A 34 20.98 -16.94 -6.36
N PHE A 35 21.15 -16.63 -5.07
CA PHE A 35 20.26 -17.13 -4.02
C PHE A 35 18.90 -16.43 -4.05
N GLU A 36 18.83 -15.13 -4.35
CA GLU A 36 17.58 -14.40 -4.51
C GLU A 36 16.74 -14.93 -5.69
N GLN A 37 17.36 -15.09 -6.86
CA GLN A 37 16.73 -15.69 -8.03
C GLN A 37 16.28 -17.14 -7.76
N ALA A 38 17.06 -17.90 -6.99
CA ALA A 38 16.65 -19.22 -6.55
C ALA A 38 15.44 -19.15 -5.62
N ALA A 39 15.38 -18.20 -4.68
CA ALA A 39 14.25 -18.00 -3.79
C ALA A 39 12.97 -17.64 -4.56
N GLY A 40 13.07 -16.73 -5.54
CA GLY A 40 11.96 -16.30 -6.39
C GLY A 40 11.27 -17.48 -7.10
N LYS A 41 12.03 -18.50 -7.53
CA LYS A 41 11.48 -19.72 -8.16
C LYS A 41 10.60 -20.56 -7.23
N TRP A 42 10.81 -20.47 -5.92
CA TRP A 42 10.02 -21.22 -4.92
C TRP A 42 8.94 -20.37 -4.24
N ARG A 43 8.97 -19.04 -4.41
CA ARG A 43 8.09 -18.06 -3.76
C ARG A 43 6.59 -18.39 -3.93
N ALA A 44 6.19 -18.82 -5.13
CA ALA A 44 4.79 -19.15 -5.42
C ALA A 44 4.32 -20.53 -4.94
N GLY A 45 5.23 -21.42 -4.52
CA GLY A 45 4.90 -22.83 -4.24
C GLY A 45 5.35 -23.34 -2.87
N ASP A 46 6.64 -23.23 -2.56
CA ASP A 46 7.25 -23.76 -1.33
C ASP A 46 7.88 -22.60 -0.55
N ALA A 47 7.06 -21.94 0.26
CA ALA A 47 7.46 -20.79 1.08
C ALA A 47 8.65 -21.14 1.99
N ALA A 48 8.63 -22.30 2.65
CA ALA A 48 9.72 -22.73 3.54
C ALA A 48 11.05 -22.89 2.79
N LYS A 49 11.02 -23.36 1.55
CA LYS A 49 12.20 -23.46 0.71
C LYS A 49 12.68 -22.10 0.20
N ALA A 50 11.76 -21.22 -0.20
CA ALA A 50 12.10 -19.84 -0.56
C ALA A 50 12.77 -19.12 0.61
N THR A 51 12.22 -19.22 1.83
CA THR A 51 12.81 -18.67 3.07
C THR A 51 14.26 -19.11 3.28
N ARG A 52 14.59 -20.39 3.02
CA ARG A 52 15.98 -20.89 3.17
C ARG A 52 16.94 -20.24 2.17
N PHE A 53 16.49 -19.96 0.95
CA PHE A 53 17.31 -19.26 -0.04
C PHE A 53 17.46 -17.78 0.30
N PHE A 54 16.39 -17.12 0.76
CA PHE A 54 16.45 -15.76 1.26
C PHE A 54 17.42 -15.59 2.43
N ASN A 55 17.33 -16.45 3.45
CA ASN A 55 18.29 -16.42 4.57
C ASN A 55 19.73 -16.61 4.09
N ARG A 56 19.96 -17.45 3.07
CA ARG A 56 21.28 -17.67 2.53
C ARG A 56 21.82 -16.47 1.73
N ALA A 57 20.95 -15.74 1.03
CA ALA A 57 21.30 -14.47 0.40
C ALA A 57 21.70 -13.44 1.47
N ILE A 58 20.89 -13.28 2.52
CA ILE A 58 21.17 -12.39 3.67
C ILE A 58 22.50 -12.77 4.35
N ASP A 59 22.75 -14.05 4.59
CA ASP A 59 24.03 -14.54 5.14
C ASP A 59 25.21 -14.17 4.23
N THR A 60 25.02 -14.25 2.91
CA THR A 60 26.05 -13.89 1.92
C THR A 60 26.36 -12.40 1.95
N TYR A 61 25.33 -11.54 2.03
CA TYR A 61 25.51 -10.10 2.23
C TYR A 61 26.21 -9.78 3.55
N ASN A 62 25.81 -10.45 4.65
CA ASN A 62 26.43 -10.27 5.97
C ASN A 62 27.92 -10.61 5.97
N GLU A 63 28.32 -11.72 5.33
CA GLU A 63 29.74 -12.07 5.17
C GLU A 63 30.48 -11.08 4.27
N GLY A 64 29.83 -10.61 3.20
CA GLY A 64 30.34 -9.54 2.35
C GLY A 64 30.63 -8.26 3.14
N LEU A 65 29.66 -7.79 3.94
CA LEU A 65 29.78 -6.58 4.76
C LEU A 65 30.81 -6.70 5.89
N LYS A 66 31.06 -7.89 6.42
CA LYS A 66 32.18 -8.11 7.35
C LYS A 66 33.53 -7.84 6.70
N ARG A 67 33.66 -8.14 5.41
CA ARG A 67 34.91 -7.97 4.64
C ARG A 67 35.00 -6.59 3.98
N TYR A 68 33.87 -6.03 3.57
CA TYR A 68 33.72 -4.75 2.88
C TYR A 68 32.70 -3.85 3.61
N PRO A 69 33.03 -3.37 4.83
CA PRO A 69 32.07 -2.66 5.68
C PRO A 69 31.64 -1.28 5.15
N ALA A 70 32.33 -0.75 4.14
CA ALA A 70 31.99 0.51 3.48
C ALA A 70 31.28 0.32 2.13
N SER A 71 30.98 -0.92 1.74
CA SER A 71 30.28 -1.23 0.49
C SER A 71 28.83 -0.76 0.60
N PHE A 72 28.49 0.28 -0.17
CA PHE A 72 27.11 0.73 -0.30
C PHE A 72 26.26 -0.34 -1.01
N ASP A 73 26.76 -0.95 -2.08
CA ASP A 73 26.00 -1.91 -2.89
C ASP A 73 25.60 -3.15 -2.09
N LEU A 74 26.50 -3.71 -1.27
CA LEU A 74 26.17 -4.84 -0.39
C LEU A 74 25.15 -4.43 0.68
N ALA A 75 25.27 -3.23 1.25
CA ALA A 75 24.36 -2.73 2.28
C ALA A 75 22.96 -2.45 1.70
N TYR A 76 22.90 -1.81 0.54
CA TYR A 76 21.70 -1.44 -0.18
C TYR A 76 20.92 -2.68 -0.64
N ASN A 77 21.56 -3.62 -1.33
CA ASN A 77 20.88 -4.81 -1.82
C ASN A 77 20.38 -5.70 -0.67
N LYS A 78 21.16 -5.82 0.42
CA LYS A 78 20.69 -6.49 1.65
C LYS A 78 19.42 -5.84 2.19
N ALA A 79 19.43 -4.52 2.33
CA ALA A 79 18.31 -3.77 2.88
C ALA A 79 17.04 -3.94 2.04
N ASN A 80 17.14 -3.83 0.71
CA ASN A 80 16.03 -4.03 -0.21
C ASN A 80 15.50 -5.47 -0.20
N LEU A 81 16.38 -6.47 -0.14
CA LEU A 81 15.98 -7.86 -0.02
C LEU A 81 15.18 -8.12 1.26
N GLU A 82 15.68 -7.61 2.38
CA GLU A 82 14.99 -7.71 3.68
C GLU A 82 13.61 -7.07 3.62
N TYR A 83 13.46 -5.93 2.94
CA TYR A 83 12.15 -5.30 2.75
C TYR A 83 11.23 -6.13 1.86
N SER A 84 11.70 -6.61 0.70
CA SER A 84 10.91 -7.49 -0.19
C SER A 84 10.43 -8.77 0.51
N ILE A 85 11.18 -9.28 1.49
CA ILE A 85 10.77 -10.42 2.30
C ILE A 85 9.59 -10.05 3.23
N THR A 86 9.57 -8.82 3.76
CA THR A 86 8.49 -8.35 4.65
C THR A 86 7.14 -8.14 3.95
N GLU A 87 7.14 -8.02 2.63
CA GLU A 87 5.94 -7.84 1.81
C GLU A 87 5.24 -9.17 1.46
N ASP A 88 5.94 -10.31 1.51
CA ASP A 88 5.33 -11.63 1.26
C ASP A 88 4.88 -12.29 2.57
N GLU A 89 3.59 -12.15 2.90
CA GLU A 89 2.99 -12.73 4.12
C GLU A 89 3.27 -14.24 4.27
N ARG A 90 3.35 -14.97 3.15
CA ARG A 90 3.62 -16.42 3.18
C ARG A 90 5.03 -16.69 3.68
N ILE A 91 5.98 -15.83 3.34
CA ILE A 91 7.37 -15.92 3.80
C ILE A 91 7.49 -15.40 5.23
N VAL A 92 6.86 -14.27 5.55
CA VAL A 92 6.84 -13.71 6.91
C VAL A 92 6.34 -14.74 7.92
N SER A 93 5.27 -15.48 7.60
CA SER A 93 4.72 -16.54 8.46
C SER A 93 5.70 -17.66 8.80
N GLN A 94 6.76 -17.86 8.01
CA GLN A 94 7.81 -18.86 8.24
C GLN A 94 8.99 -18.34 9.07
N ILE A 95 9.23 -17.03 9.06
CA ILE A 95 10.41 -16.42 9.69
C ILE A 95 10.09 -15.92 11.10
N GLY A 96 8.91 -15.32 11.29
CA GLY A 96 8.49 -14.84 12.61
C GLY A 96 7.58 -13.62 12.54
N SER A 97 7.80 -12.68 13.47
CA SER A 97 7.01 -11.46 13.57
C SER A 97 7.38 -10.45 12.49
N ARG A 98 6.37 -9.95 11.76
CA ARG A 98 6.52 -8.88 10.75
C ARG A 98 7.21 -7.65 11.34
N THR A 99 6.82 -7.24 12.55
CA THR A 99 7.41 -6.09 13.27
C THR A 99 8.89 -6.29 13.54
N ALA A 100 9.30 -7.49 13.98
CA ALA A 100 10.71 -7.78 14.25
C ALA A 100 11.55 -7.74 12.97
N LEU A 101 11.02 -8.25 11.86
CA LEU A 101 11.68 -8.19 10.56
C LEU A 101 11.82 -6.75 10.07
N LEU A 102 10.74 -5.96 10.12
CA LEU A 102 10.78 -4.54 9.73
C LEU A 102 11.76 -3.72 10.57
N GLN A 103 11.96 -4.05 11.85
CA GLN A 103 12.98 -3.41 12.69
C GLN A 103 14.41 -3.74 12.23
N GLU A 104 14.67 -4.99 11.83
CA GLU A 104 15.96 -5.40 11.26
C GLU A 104 16.20 -4.73 9.91
N THR A 105 15.19 -4.76 9.03
CA THR A 105 15.20 -4.08 7.72
C THR A 105 15.51 -2.60 7.87
N LEU A 106 14.91 -1.91 8.85
CA LEU A 106 15.17 -0.51 9.12
C LEU A 106 16.61 -0.25 9.58
N ALA A 107 17.19 -1.15 10.38
CA ALA A 107 18.59 -1.04 10.79
C ALA A 107 19.54 -1.15 9.57
N SER A 108 19.25 -2.07 8.63
CA SER A 108 20.00 -2.20 7.38
C SER A 108 19.88 -0.95 6.50
N HIS A 109 18.68 -0.39 6.35
CA HIS A 109 18.47 0.84 5.60
C HIS A 109 19.21 2.04 6.23
N ARG A 110 19.15 2.20 7.55
CA ARG A 110 19.90 3.25 8.26
C ARG A 110 21.41 3.09 8.08
N PHE A 111 21.91 1.86 8.04
CA PHE A 111 23.30 1.59 7.75
C PHE A 111 23.66 1.99 6.30
N ALA A 112 22.86 1.61 5.31
CA ALA A 112 23.06 2.00 3.91
C ALA A 112 23.01 3.54 3.72
N ILE A 113 22.07 4.22 4.37
CA ILE A 113 22.00 5.70 4.40
C ILE A 113 23.28 6.31 4.98
N SER A 114 23.88 5.71 6.00
CA SER A 114 25.12 6.22 6.58
C SER A 114 26.31 6.15 5.62
N LEU A 115 26.28 5.25 4.64
CA LEU A 115 27.29 5.10 3.60
C LEU A 115 27.05 6.06 2.42
N ASN A 116 25.80 6.23 2.01
CA ASN A 116 25.42 7.17 0.94
C ASN A 116 24.14 7.94 1.30
N PRO A 117 24.25 9.09 2.00
CA PRO A 117 23.09 9.82 2.53
C PRO A 117 22.31 10.62 1.48
N THR A 118 22.83 10.71 0.24
CA THR A 118 22.23 11.48 -0.86
C THR A 118 21.55 10.61 -1.90
N ASN A 119 21.72 9.28 -1.85
CA ASN A 119 21.05 8.38 -2.79
C ASN A 119 19.53 8.42 -2.55
N THR A 120 18.77 8.82 -3.57
CA THR A 120 17.32 9.05 -3.48
C THR A 120 16.54 7.76 -3.28
N ASP A 121 16.97 6.67 -3.89
CA ASP A 121 16.29 5.38 -3.81
C ASP A 121 16.37 4.76 -2.41
N ILE A 122 17.55 4.73 -1.77
CA ILE A 122 17.66 4.25 -0.39
C ILE A 122 16.86 5.14 0.60
N LEU A 123 16.78 6.44 0.35
CA LEU A 123 15.95 7.34 1.16
C LEU A 123 14.47 7.00 1.00
N PHE A 124 14.00 6.82 -0.24
CA PHE A 124 12.62 6.42 -0.52
C PHE A 124 12.26 5.09 0.15
N ASN A 125 13.06 4.04 -0.07
CA ASN A 125 12.82 2.70 0.50
C ASN A 125 12.88 2.72 2.03
N ALA A 126 13.82 3.44 2.64
CA ALA A 126 13.88 3.57 4.10
C ALA A 126 12.64 4.24 4.69
N ALA A 127 12.08 5.25 4.01
CA ALA A 127 10.86 5.92 4.45
C ALA A 127 9.63 5.02 4.28
N GLN A 128 9.58 4.18 3.25
CA GLN A 128 8.56 3.14 3.12
C GLN A 128 8.64 2.13 4.28
N VAL A 129 9.84 1.63 4.62
CA VAL A 129 10.04 0.71 5.75
C VAL A 129 9.57 1.33 7.07
N LEU A 130 9.90 2.60 7.32
CA LEU A 130 9.42 3.33 8.51
C LEU A 130 7.89 3.40 8.57
N THR A 131 7.26 3.65 7.42
CA THR A 131 5.79 3.72 7.29
C THR A 131 5.17 2.34 7.56
N SER A 132 5.66 1.27 6.92
CA SER A 132 5.16 -0.09 7.16
C SER A 132 5.40 -0.58 8.59
N LEU A 133 6.51 -0.18 9.23
CA LEU A 133 6.76 -0.49 10.64
C LEU A 133 5.79 0.24 11.57
N ALA A 134 5.45 1.50 11.26
CA ALA A 134 4.46 2.26 12.00
C ALA A 134 3.06 1.62 11.88
N GLU A 135 2.64 1.25 10.67
CA GLU A 135 1.37 0.57 10.40
C GLU A 135 1.27 -0.78 11.13
N ALA A 136 2.29 -1.64 11.01
CA ALA A 136 2.33 -2.91 11.73
C ALA A 136 2.31 -2.73 13.27
N SER A 137 2.86 -1.62 13.78
CA SER A 137 2.79 -1.27 15.21
C SER A 137 1.39 -0.82 15.64
N LEU A 138 0.66 -0.11 14.77
CA LEU A 138 -0.72 0.30 15.01
C LEU A 138 -1.70 -0.89 14.94
N GLU A 139 -1.48 -1.81 14.00
CA GLU A 139 -2.27 -3.04 13.84
C GLU A 139 -2.11 -4.00 15.05
N SER A 140 -0.90 -4.11 15.60
CA SER A 140 -0.59 -5.04 16.69
C SER A 140 -1.09 -4.60 18.07
N GLY A 141 -1.60 -3.38 18.22
CA GLY A 141 -2.37 -3.00 19.41
C GLY A 141 -2.63 -1.50 19.59
N ALA A 142 -3.84 -1.17 20.04
CA ALA A 142 -4.31 0.18 20.37
C ALA A 142 -3.70 0.77 21.67
N GLN A 143 -2.49 0.36 22.05
CA GLN A 143 -1.83 0.90 23.24
C GLN A 143 -1.21 2.27 22.92
N GLU A 144 -1.33 3.21 23.86
CA GLU A 144 -0.80 4.57 23.71
C GLU A 144 0.72 4.61 23.42
N ALA A 145 1.45 3.61 23.95
CA ALA A 145 2.86 3.40 23.65
C ALA A 145 3.12 3.07 22.16
N ALA A 146 2.24 2.28 21.53
CA ALA A 146 2.33 1.94 20.11
C ALA A 146 2.06 3.18 19.24
N LYS A 147 1.06 4.01 19.59
CA LYS A 147 0.81 5.29 18.91
C LYS A 147 1.99 6.24 19.00
N THR A 148 2.60 6.36 20.18
CA THR A 148 3.78 7.22 20.38
C THR A 148 4.96 6.75 19.53
N SER A 149 5.21 5.43 19.47
CA SER A 149 6.26 4.86 18.64
C SER A 149 5.97 5.03 17.15
N ALA A 150 4.73 4.76 16.71
CA ALA A 150 4.31 4.92 15.32
C ALA A 150 4.44 6.37 14.86
N ARG A 151 4.05 7.33 15.71
CA ARG A 151 4.21 8.76 15.46
C ARG A 151 5.67 9.13 15.21
N ALA A 152 6.59 8.69 16.06
CA ALA A 152 8.02 8.98 15.88
C ALA A 152 8.58 8.41 14.56
N LEU A 153 8.17 7.19 14.19
CA LEU A 153 8.57 6.55 12.93
C LEU A 153 8.03 7.31 11.71
N LEU A 154 6.76 7.72 11.75
CA LEU A 154 6.13 8.48 10.66
C LEU A 154 6.67 9.91 10.56
N GLU A 155 7.00 10.57 11.68
CA GLU A 155 7.69 11.86 11.66
C GLU A 155 9.04 11.76 10.93
N GLU A 156 9.83 10.72 11.21
CA GLU A 156 11.10 10.44 10.53
C GLU A 156 10.88 10.09 9.04
N ALA A 157 9.86 9.29 8.72
CA ALA A 157 9.53 8.91 7.34
C ALA A 157 9.22 10.15 6.49
N VAL A 158 8.38 11.06 7.01
CA VAL A 158 8.02 12.31 6.32
C VAL A 158 9.23 13.19 6.11
N ASP A 159 10.14 13.29 7.09
CA ASP A 159 11.37 14.08 6.96
C ASP A 159 12.32 13.47 5.93
N ILE A 160 12.40 12.14 5.82
CA ILE A 160 13.17 11.45 4.78
C ILE A 160 12.52 11.65 3.39
N PHE A 161 11.21 11.44 3.24
CA PHE A 161 10.50 11.68 1.98
C PHE A 161 10.67 13.13 1.50
N THR A 162 10.61 14.10 2.42
CA THR A 162 10.83 15.52 2.08
C THR A 162 12.23 15.74 1.49
N ARG A 163 13.26 15.18 2.12
CA ARG A 163 14.64 15.25 1.61
C ARG A 163 14.80 14.53 0.27
N CYS A 164 14.16 13.37 0.11
CA CYS A 164 14.16 12.61 -1.14
C CYS A 164 13.55 13.45 -2.27
N LEU A 165 12.37 14.03 -2.06
CA LEU A 165 11.69 14.90 -3.02
C LEU A 165 12.53 16.12 -3.40
N GLU A 166 13.18 16.77 -2.44
CA GLU A 166 14.06 17.91 -2.71
C GLU A 166 15.27 17.53 -3.57
N SER A 167 15.83 16.32 -3.39
CA SER A 167 16.93 15.83 -4.23
C SER A 167 16.46 15.45 -5.62
N GLN A 168 15.39 14.66 -5.70
CA GLN A 168 14.77 14.27 -6.97
C GLN A 168 14.38 15.49 -7.81
N GLN A 169 13.75 16.51 -7.22
CA GLN A 169 13.38 17.72 -7.96
C GLN A 169 14.61 18.44 -8.53
N ARG A 170 15.68 18.54 -7.75
CA ARG A 170 16.93 19.17 -8.19
C ARG A 170 17.62 18.38 -9.29
N GLU A 171 17.68 17.05 -9.17
CA GLU A 171 18.24 16.13 -10.16
C GLU A 171 17.45 16.20 -11.47
N TYR A 172 16.12 16.23 -11.38
CA TYR A 172 15.25 16.35 -12.54
C TYR A 172 15.43 17.71 -13.26
N GLU A 173 15.49 18.81 -12.51
CA GLU A 173 15.75 20.15 -13.07
C GLU A 173 17.12 20.23 -13.76
N GLN A 174 18.15 19.63 -13.17
CA GLN A 174 19.49 19.54 -13.75
C GLN A 174 19.47 18.74 -15.05
N MET A 175 18.84 17.55 -15.03
CA MET A 175 18.69 16.71 -16.21
C MET A 175 17.97 17.45 -17.35
N GLN A 176 16.88 18.16 -17.05
CA GLN A 176 16.15 18.95 -18.05
C GLN A 176 17.00 20.10 -18.61
N ALA A 177 17.79 20.76 -17.76
CA ALA A 177 18.70 21.82 -18.20
C ALA A 177 19.83 21.29 -19.11
N GLU A 178 20.37 20.10 -18.82
CA GLU A 178 21.37 19.43 -19.65
C GLU A 178 20.80 19.01 -20.99
N ILE A 179 19.60 18.42 -21.01
CA ILE A 179 18.88 18.07 -22.25
C ILE A 179 18.64 19.34 -23.09
N ALA A 180 18.15 20.42 -22.48
CA ALA A 180 17.91 21.68 -23.18
C ALA A 180 19.20 22.30 -23.74
N LYS A 181 20.31 22.21 -23.00
CA LYS A 181 21.63 22.67 -23.45
C LYS A 181 22.14 21.83 -24.62
N ALA A 182 22.02 20.51 -24.54
CA ALA A 182 22.41 19.59 -25.62
C ALA A 182 21.59 19.86 -26.90
N GLN A 183 20.28 20.07 -26.76
CA GLN A 183 19.39 20.47 -27.86
C GLN A 183 19.76 21.84 -28.45
N ALA A 184 20.09 22.83 -27.62
CA ALA A 184 20.49 24.17 -28.07
C ALA A 184 21.89 24.22 -28.71
N SER A 185 22.79 23.33 -28.31
CA SER A 185 24.15 23.22 -28.84
C SER A 185 24.26 22.48 -30.18
N GLY A 186 23.19 21.78 -30.60
CA GLY A 186 23.18 20.98 -31.82
C GLY A 186 23.88 19.60 -31.70
N GLU A 187 24.52 19.29 -30.56
CA GLU A 187 25.18 18.00 -30.30
C GLU A 187 24.20 16.81 -30.33
N TYR A 188 22.90 17.06 -30.13
CA TYR A 188 21.86 16.03 -30.24
C TYR A 188 21.68 15.48 -31.66
N GLN A 189 22.07 16.25 -32.69
CA GLN A 189 21.93 15.83 -34.09
C GLN A 189 23.13 14.98 -34.56
N GLU A 190 24.34 15.22 -34.02
CA GLU A 190 25.53 14.43 -34.36
C GLU A 190 25.54 13.03 -33.71
N ALA A 191 24.93 12.86 -32.53
CA ALA A 191 24.87 11.56 -31.85
C ALA A 191 23.81 10.60 -32.45
N TRP A 192 22.73 11.12 -33.03
CA TRP A 192 21.67 10.30 -33.67
C TRP A 192 21.90 10.06 -35.17
N GLU A 193 22.63 10.93 -35.88
CA GLU A 193 22.99 10.71 -37.29
C GLU A 193 24.34 9.95 -37.48
N GLY A 194 25.13 9.78 -36.41
CA GLY A 194 26.46 9.15 -36.46
C GLY A 194 26.55 7.65 -36.12
N GLY A 195 25.43 6.97 -35.86
CA GLY A 195 25.39 5.62 -35.28
C GLY A 195 24.82 4.51 -36.19
N GLY A 196 24.93 4.63 -37.51
CA GLY A 196 24.54 3.55 -38.42
C GLY A 196 25.63 2.48 -38.51
N VAL A 197 25.53 1.41 -37.71
CA VAL A 197 26.29 0.18 -37.94
C VAL A 197 25.86 -0.40 -39.28
N GLN A 198 26.60 -0.12 -40.35
CA GLN A 198 26.50 -0.85 -41.61
C GLN A 198 27.09 -2.24 -41.42
N LEU A 199 26.23 -3.22 -41.11
CA LEU A 199 26.50 -4.61 -41.43
C LEU A 199 26.40 -4.78 -42.95
N ASN A 200 27.53 -4.88 -43.64
CA ASN A 200 27.59 -5.54 -44.94
C ASN A 200 28.75 -6.53 -44.97
N GLU A 201 28.37 -7.78 -45.22
CA GLU A 201 29.22 -8.95 -45.32
C GLU A 201 30.13 -8.91 -46.57
N ALA A 202 31.32 -9.46 -46.37
CA ALA A 202 32.18 -10.17 -47.33
C ALA A 202 32.66 -9.45 -48.60
N GLN A 203 33.96 -9.13 -48.63
CA GLN A 203 34.85 -9.64 -49.68
C GLN A 203 36.32 -9.67 -49.23
N GLU A 204 36.96 -10.80 -49.49
CA GLU A 204 38.38 -11.11 -49.28
C GLU A 204 39.29 -10.14 -50.06
N GLN A 205 40.34 -9.62 -49.41
CA GLN A 205 41.70 -9.63 -49.97
C GLN A 205 42.78 -9.21 -48.95
N ASP A 206 43.59 -10.21 -48.62
CA ASP A 206 45.00 -10.23 -48.27
C ASP A 206 45.75 -8.87 -48.17
N THR A 207 46.34 -8.58 -47.00
CA THR A 207 47.72 -8.08 -46.88
C THR A 207 48.18 -8.11 -45.41
N THR A 208 49.40 -8.62 -45.25
CA THR A 208 50.13 -9.03 -44.05
C THR A 208 50.67 -7.89 -43.17
N GLU A 209 50.66 -8.17 -41.85
CA GLU A 209 51.60 -7.75 -40.77
C GLU A 209 51.81 -6.24 -40.53
N THR A 210 51.62 -5.71 -39.31
CA THR A 210 52.65 -5.73 -38.26
C THR A 210 52.04 -5.43 -36.88
N ALA A 211 52.54 -6.13 -35.86
CA ALA A 211 52.17 -6.04 -34.45
C ALA A 211 52.32 -4.63 -33.82
N SER A 212 51.44 -4.31 -32.87
CA SER A 212 51.79 -3.55 -31.66
C SER A 212 50.76 -3.79 -30.55
N SER A 213 51.31 -4.17 -29.40
CA SER A 213 50.66 -4.40 -28.13
C SER A 213 49.99 -3.16 -27.55
N SER A 214 48.76 -3.29 -27.08
CA SER A 214 48.28 -2.59 -25.89
C SER A 214 47.15 -3.40 -25.26
N SER A 215 47.44 -3.87 -24.06
CA SER A 215 46.54 -4.47 -23.08
C SER A 215 45.12 -3.88 -23.08
N GLU A 216 44.13 -4.73 -23.31
CA GLU A 216 42.75 -4.48 -22.88
C GLU A 216 42.75 -4.33 -21.36
N ALA A 217 42.48 -3.11 -20.89
CA ALA A 217 42.14 -2.86 -19.51
C ALA A 217 40.80 -3.56 -19.20
N PRO A 218 40.56 -4.01 -17.94
CA PRO A 218 39.29 -4.60 -17.55
C PRO A 218 38.17 -3.60 -17.84
N GLY A 219 37.12 -4.04 -18.54
CA GLY A 219 35.99 -3.18 -18.88
C GLY A 219 35.38 -2.56 -17.63
N ASP A 220 35.41 -1.23 -17.57
CA ASP A 220 34.57 -0.44 -16.67
C ASP A 220 33.12 -0.77 -17.00
N TRP A 221 32.44 -1.44 -16.08
CA TRP A 221 31.00 -1.58 -16.12
C TRP A 221 30.41 -0.20 -15.81
N ALA A 222 29.84 0.46 -16.82
CA ALA A 222 29.07 1.68 -16.62
C ALA A 222 27.72 1.30 -15.99
N THR A 223 27.51 1.68 -14.73
CA THR A 223 26.21 1.58 -14.07
C THR A 223 25.22 2.47 -14.83
N VAL A 224 24.25 1.86 -15.51
CA VAL A 224 23.15 2.61 -16.12
C VAL A 224 22.20 2.97 -14.98
N GLU A 225 22.38 4.16 -14.39
CA GLU A 225 21.39 4.72 -13.47
C GLU A 225 20.09 4.93 -14.23
N GLU A 226 19.00 4.37 -13.73
CA GLU A 226 17.67 4.59 -14.31
C GLU A 226 17.33 6.08 -14.24
N ALA A 227 16.91 6.66 -15.37
CA ALA A 227 16.66 8.09 -15.43
C ALA A 227 15.47 8.43 -14.54
N LEU A 228 15.67 9.36 -13.60
CA LEU A 228 14.61 9.89 -12.77
C LEU A 228 13.46 10.44 -13.63
N THR A 229 12.27 9.86 -13.48
CA THR A 229 11.08 10.25 -14.25
C THR A 229 10.12 11.09 -13.43
N PRO A 230 9.22 11.87 -14.06
CA PRO A 230 8.11 12.52 -13.35
C PRO A 230 7.21 11.53 -12.59
N GLU A 231 7.11 10.28 -13.04
CA GLU A 231 6.35 9.22 -12.36
C GLU A 231 7.02 8.80 -11.05
N THR A 232 8.34 8.63 -11.03
CA THR A 232 9.10 8.32 -9.79
C THR A 232 8.96 9.43 -8.74
N ILE A 233 8.95 10.70 -9.16
CA ILE A 233 8.70 11.84 -8.26
C ILE A 233 7.24 11.81 -7.77
N LEU A 234 6.30 11.44 -8.63
CA LEU A 234 4.88 11.33 -8.29
C LEU A 234 4.63 10.21 -7.26
N GLU A 235 5.28 9.07 -7.40
CA GLU A 235 5.25 7.97 -6.42
C GLU A 235 5.79 8.42 -5.06
N THR A 236 6.89 9.19 -5.06
CA THR A 236 7.44 9.76 -3.84
C THR A 236 6.48 10.75 -3.17
N CYS A 237 5.79 11.59 -3.96
CA CYS A 237 4.74 12.47 -3.44
C CYS A 237 3.57 11.67 -2.86
N THR A 238 3.18 10.59 -3.52
CA THR A 238 2.07 9.71 -3.11
C THR A 238 2.39 9.02 -1.78
N ALA A 239 3.58 8.44 -1.66
CA ALA A 239 4.05 7.81 -0.42
C ALA A 239 4.16 8.82 0.74
N GLN A 240 4.69 10.02 0.47
CA GLN A 240 4.76 11.09 1.47
C GLN A 240 3.36 11.49 1.98
N LEU A 241 2.40 11.69 1.08
CA LEU A 241 1.02 12.03 1.47
C LEU A 241 0.38 10.89 2.25
N GLY A 242 0.59 9.62 1.88
CA GLY A 242 0.13 8.48 2.67
C GLY A 242 0.66 8.49 4.10
N ALA A 243 1.98 8.66 4.27
CA ALA A 243 2.60 8.75 5.59
C ALA A 243 2.09 9.97 6.40
N LEU A 244 1.92 11.13 5.75
CA LEU A 244 1.37 12.33 6.38
C LEU A 244 -0.09 12.14 6.82
N THR A 245 -0.92 11.50 6.00
CA THR A 245 -2.32 11.18 6.31
C THR A 245 -2.40 10.34 7.59
N THR A 246 -1.63 9.25 7.66
CA THR A 246 -1.58 8.40 8.86
C THR A 246 -1.03 9.18 10.07
N LEU A 247 0.03 9.96 9.86
CA LEU A 247 0.65 10.75 10.93
C LEU A 247 -0.34 11.76 11.53
N LEU A 248 -1.08 12.51 10.70
CA LEU A 248 -2.06 13.49 11.16
C LEU A 248 -3.15 12.87 12.03
N GLY A 249 -3.59 11.64 11.71
CA GLY A 249 -4.56 10.88 12.51
C GLY A 249 -4.08 10.50 13.92
N LEU A 250 -2.76 10.56 14.17
CA LEU A 250 -2.16 10.27 15.48
C LEU A 250 -1.97 11.52 16.36
N TYR A 251 -2.26 12.72 15.87
CA TYR A 251 -2.13 13.95 16.65
C TYR A 251 -3.45 14.32 17.32
N ASP A 252 -3.37 14.58 18.63
CA ASP A 252 -4.46 15.21 19.34
C ASP A 252 -4.60 16.69 18.96
N PRO A 253 -5.82 17.27 19.09
CA PRO A 253 -6.05 18.69 18.82
C PRO A 253 -5.12 19.65 19.59
N SER A 254 -4.62 19.25 20.76
CA SER A 254 -3.68 20.05 21.57
C SER A 254 -2.28 20.13 20.98
N ASP A 255 -1.89 19.15 20.16
CA ASP A 255 -0.53 18.96 19.65
C ASP A 255 -0.38 19.39 18.18
N LEU A 256 -1.46 19.82 17.53
CA LEU A 256 -1.50 20.13 16.09
C LEU A 256 -0.47 21.19 15.67
N ALA A 257 -0.12 22.12 16.56
CA ALA A 257 0.91 23.12 16.29
C ALA A 257 2.29 22.49 15.94
N ASN A 258 2.57 21.29 16.46
CA ASN A 258 3.83 20.60 16.19
C ASN A 258 3.90 20.00 14.78
N ILE A 259 2.75 19.80 14.11
CA ILE A 259 2.67 19.22 12.76
C ILE A 259 2.20 20.22 11.70
N GLU A 260 1.79 21.43 12.09
CA GLU A 260 1.26 22.46 11.19
C GLU A 260 2.15 22.70 9.96
N LYS A 261 3.47 22.79 10.15
CA LYS A 261 4.41 22.96 9.03
C LYS A 261 4.34 21.78 8.05
N LYS A 262 4.40 20.54 8.56
CA LYS A 262 4.32 19.31 7.75
C LYS A 262 2.97 19.19 7.03
N ALA A 263 1.87 19.58 7.68
CA ALA A 263 0.55 19.64 7.08
C ALA A 263 0.47 20.69 5.95
N HIS A 264 1.10 21.85 6.14
CA HIS A 264 1.18 22.89 5.12
C HIS A 264 2.02 22.44 3.91
N ASP A 265 3.19 21.84 4.15
CA ASP A 265 4.06 21.29 3.11
C ASP A 265 3.35 20.16 2.34
N GLY A 266 2.60 19.29 3.02
CA GLY A 266 1.72 18.29 2.42
C GLY A 266 0.62 18.91 1.56
N THR A 267 0.00 20.00 2.03
CA THR A 267 -1.01 20.74 1.27
C THR A 267 -0.42 21.33 -0.02
N ASN A 268 0.79 21.88 0.03
CA ASN A 268 1.49 22.35 -1.17
C ASN A 268 1.80 21.19 -2.14
N THR A 269 2.19 20.03 -1.62
CA THR A 269 2.42 18.83 -2.42
C THR A 269 1.15 18.37 -3.14
N ALA A 270 0.03 18.28 -2.41
CA ALA A 270 -1.28 17.90 -2.94
C ALA A 270 -1.86 18.91 -3.96
N THR A 271 -1.72 20.21 -3.71
CA THR A 271 -2.39 21.26 -4.50
C THR A 271 -1.55 21.85 -5.63
N ALA A 272 -0.22 21.78 -5.55
CA ALA A 272 0.68 22.34 -6.55
C ALA A 272 1.56 21.28 -7.23
N LYS A 273 2.30 20.47 -6.45
CA LYS A 273 3.30 19.53 -7.01
C LYS A 273 2.65 18.38 -7.80
N ILE A 274 1.70 17.66 -7.19
CA ILE A 274 1.03 16.51 -7.83
C ILE A 274 0.31 16.93 -9.13
N PRO A 275 -0.53 17.99 -9.15
CA PRO A 275 -1.17 18.42 -10.41
C PRO A 275 -0.17 18.83 -11.49
N ALA A 276 0.95 19.45 -11.13
CA ALA A 276 1.99 19.83 -12.09
C ALA A 276 2.69 18.59 -12.69
N LEU A 277 3.00 17.59 -11.88
CA LEU A 277 3.58 16.33 -12.33
C LEU A 277 2.63 15.55 -13.23
N ILE A 278 1.35 15.44 -12.85
CA ILE A 278 0.32 14.78 -13.68
C ILE A 278 0.21 15.46 -15.05
N ASN A 279 0.18 16.80 -15.10
CA ASN A 279 0.12 17.54 -16.36
C ASN A 279 1.38 17.31 -17.21
N LEU A 280 2.55 17.22 -16.59
CA LEU A 280 3.81 16.94 -17.28
C LEU A 280 3.82 15.52 -17.87
N ILE A 281 3.33 14.53 -17.13
CA ILE A 281 3.18 13.15 -17.58
C ILE A 281 2.22 13.11 -18.79
N ASP A 282 1.01 13.68 -18.65
CA ASP A 282 0.00 13.70 -19.71
C ASP A 282 0.52 14.39 -20.99
N THR A 283 1.31 15.48 -20.84
CA THR A 283 1.90 16.21 -21.98
C THR A 283 3.01 15.41 -22.67
N THR A 284 3.84 14.70 -21.90
CA THR A 284 4.98 13.93 -22.42
C THR A 284 4.49 12.71 -23.21
N PHE A 285 3.49 11.99 -22.69
CA PHE A 285 2.84 10.89 -23.42
C PHE A 285 2.13 11.37 -24.69
N SER A 286 1.46 12.53 -24.67
CA SER A 286 0.82 13.07 -25.86
C SER A 286 1.80 13.47 -26.97
N ALA A 287 3.08 13.71 -26.66
CA ALA A 287 4.12 14.01 -27.64
C ALA A 287 4.67 12.76 -28.34
N GLN A 288 4.70 11.60 -27.67
CA GLN A 288 5.19 10.34 -28.24
C GLN A 288 4.20 9.66 -29.22
N VAL A 289 2.92 10.04 -29.24
CA VAL A 289 1.90 9.43 -30.11
C VAL A 289 1.97 9.93 -31.58
N LYS A 290 2.94 10.77 -31.94
CA LYS A 290 3.16 11.18 -33.34
C LYS A 290 4.20 10.28 -34.03
N GLU A 291 3.66 9.35 -34.83
CA GLU A 291 4.31 8.56 -35.89
C GLU A 291 5.31 7.46 -35.47
N GLU A 292 4.78 6.28 -35.11
CA GLU A 292 5.44 5.01 -35.39
C GLU A 292 4.61 4.22 -36.43
N PRO A 293 5.19 3.75 -37.55
CA PRO A 293 4.50 2.85 -38.46
C PRO A 293 4.31 1.49 -37.78
N LYS A 294 3.05 1.02 -37.77
CA LYS A 294 2.62 -0.28 -37.22
C LYS A 294 3.63 -1.40 -37.48
N ALA A 295 4.31 -1.85 -36.42
CA ALA A 295 5.03 -3.12 -36.43
C ALA A 295 4.04 -4.25 -36.74
N GLY A 296 4.42 -5.12 -37.68
CA GLY A 296 3.63 -6.27 -38.11
C GLY A 296 3.41 -7.31 -37.01
N PRO A 297 2.53 -8.29 -37.24
CA PRO A 297 2.10 -9.24 -36.21
C PRO A 297 3.25 -10.16 -35.80
N THR A 298 3.73 -10.04 -34.56
CA THR A 298 4.59 -11.02 -33.90
C THR A 298 3.73 -12.01 -33.11
N LEU A 299 3.92 -13.30 -33.40
CA LEU A 299 3.28 -14.41 -32.70
C LEU A 299 4.03 -14.68 -31.38
N SER A 300 3.56 -14.11 -30.27
CA SER A 300 3.95 -14.55 -28.93
C SER A 300 3.04 -15.68 -28.47
N ILE A 301 3.54 -16.91 -28.56
CA ILE A 301 3.02 -18.07 -27.83
C ILE A 301 3.78 -18.14 -26.52
N GLY A 302 3.21 -17.53 -25.48
CA GLY A 302 3.70 -17.62 -24.11
C GLY A 302 2.53 -17.28 -23.19
N SER A 303 2.12 -18.27 -22.39
CA SER A 303 1.27 -18.22 -21.20
C SER A 303 0.50 -16.91 -20.99
N SER A 304 -0.83 -16.97 -21.03
CA SER A 304 -1.73 -15.96 -20.50
C SER A 304 -1.26 -15.50 -19.12
N ALA A 305 -0.50 -14.42 -19.06
CA ALA A 305 -0.42 -13.60 -17.88
C ALA A 305 -1.86 -13.14 -17.67
N VAL A 306 -2.44 -13.50 -16.53
CA VAL A 306 -3.63 -12.79 -16.07
C VAL A 306 -3.16 -11.36 -15.98
N GLU A 307 -3.65 -10.49 -16.87
CA GLU A 307 -3.41 -9.06 -16.81
C GLU A 307 -3.94 -8.62 -15.46
N GLU A 308 -3.03 -8.46 -14.49
CA GLU A 308 -3.39 -8.01 -13.16
C GLU A 308 -3.96 -6.61 -13.36
N VAL A 309 -5.19 -6.39 -12.91
CA VAL A 309 -5.80 -5.05 -13.02
C VAL A 309 -5.07 -4.19 -12.01
N ILE A 310 -4.12 -3.38 -12.45
CA ILE A 310 -3.30 -2.50 -11.59
C ILE A 310 -3.79 -1.05 -11.78
N THR A 311 -3.70 -0.24 -10.74
CA THR A 311 -3.89 1.22 -10.82
C THR A 311 -2.66 1.89 -11.41
N THR A 312 -2.82 3.07 -11.99
CA THR A 312 -1.66 3.84 -12.46
C THR A 312 -1.10 4.70 -11.32
N PRO A 313 0.20 5.10 -11.35
CA PRO A 313 0.76 6.03 -10.37
C PRO A 313 -0.04 7.35 -10.26
N LYS A 314 -0.68 7.76 -11.36
CA LYS A 314 -1.61 8.89 -11.41
C LYS A 314 -2.87 8.63 -10.59
N ASP A 315 -3.51 7.48 -10.74
CA ASP A 315 -4.70 7.11 -9.98
C ASP A 315 -4.39 7.09 -8.47
N ASP A 316 -3.25 6.51 -8.09
CA ASP A 316 -2.81 6.41 -6.71
C ASP A 316 -2.50 7.79 -6.10
N ALA A 317 -1.84 8.67 -6.86
CA ALA A 317 -1.57 10.04 -6.44
C ALA A 317 -2.85 10.87 -6.23
N ILE A 318 -3.84 10.72 -7.11
CA ILE A 318 -5.14 11.39 -6.99
C ILE A 318 -5.86 10.90 -5.74
N LEU A 319 -5.86 9.58 -5.49
CA LEU A 319 -6.49 9.00 -4.31
C LEU A 319 -5.79 9.41 -3.01
N ALA A 320 -4.46 9.41 -2.97
CA ALA A 320 -3.68 9.86 -1.83
C ALA A 320 -3.94 11.35 -1.51
N THR A 321 -4.06 12.20 -2.55
CA THR A 321 -4.44 13.61 -2.42
C THR A 321 -5.82 13.76 -1.79
N ALA A 322 -6.80 12.96 -2.23
CA ALA A 322 -8.15 12.98 -1.68
C ALA A 322 -8.18 12.55 -0.20
N ASN A 323 -7.50 11.45 0.14
CA ASN A 323 -7.38 10.97 1.52
C ASN A 323 -6.74 12.03 2.42
N PHE A 324 -5.62 12.63 1.98
CA PHE A 324 -4.94 13.68 2.71
C PHE A 324 -5.85 14.89 2.98
N HIS A 325 -6.59 15.36 1.98
CA HIS A 325 -7.52 16.47 2.16
C HIS A 325 -8.69 16.14 3.09
N THR A 326 -9.20 14.91 3.07
CA THR A 326 -10.21 14.44 4.03
C THR A 326 -9.67 14.52 5.46
N THR A 327 -8.44 14.05 5.71
CA THR A 327 -7.81 14.13 7.03
C THR A 327 -7.57 15.57 7.47
N ILE A 328 -7.17 16.46 6.57
CA ILE A 328 -7.07 17.91 6.88
C ILE A 328 -8.43 18.49 7.27
N ALA A 329 -9.52 18.08 6.60
CA ALA A 329 -10.87 18.53 6.94
C ALA A 329 -11.31 17.99 8.32
N GLU A 330 -10.94 16.75 8.66
CA GLU A 330 -11.19 16.18 9.98
C GLU A 330 -10.42 16.93 11.08
N VAL A 331 -9.13 17.23 10.85
CA VAL A 331 -8.29 18.01 11.77
C VAL A 331 -8.87 19.42 11.97
N ALA A 332 -9.36 20.06 10.90
CA ALA A 332 -10.04 21.35 10.99
C ALA A 332 -11.32 21.26 11.83
N TYR A 333 -12.09 20.17 11.70
CA TYR A 333 -13.27 19.93 12.53
C TYR A 333 -12.91 19.69 13.99
N ARG A 334 -11.98 18.77 14.28
CA ARG A 334 -11.56 18.41 15.65
C ARG A 334 -10.90 19.57 16.39
N SER A 335 -10.25 20.48 15.68
CA SER A 335 -9.68 21.71 16.25
C SER A 335 -10.71 22.83 16.49
N GLY A 336 -11.96 22.65 16.03
CA GLY A 336 -13.01 23.68 16.08
C GLY A 336 -12.84 24.79 15.03
N SER A 337 -11.96 24.59 14.04
CA SER A 337 -11.75 25.53 12.93
C SER A 337 -12.86 25.44 11.88
N SER A 338 -13.54 24.30 11.79
CA SER A 338 -14.72 24.10 10.95
C SER A 338 -15.86 23.43 11.73
N ASP A 339 -17.10 23.67 11.32
CA ASP A 339 -18.28 23.00 11.87
C ASP A 339 -18.58 21.65 11.17
N SER A 340 -19.53 20.88 11.72
CA SER A 340 -19.90 19.57 11.19
C SER A 340 -20.49 19.61 9.77
N THR A 341 -21.16 20.70 9.41
CA THR A 341 -21.74 20.89 8.08
C THR A 341 -20.66 21.17 7.05
N GLN A 342 -19.70 22.04 7.39
CA GLN A 342 -18.53 22.34 6.58
C GLN A 342 -17.66 21.10 6.37
N TYR A 343 -17.47 20.28 7.41
CA TYR A 343 -16.72 19.03 7.30
C TYR A 343 -17.38 18.07 6.31
N ALA A 344 -18.68 17.82 6.46
CA ALA A 344 -19.44 16.96 5.55
C ALA A 344 -19.42 17.45 4.09
N GLN A 345 -19.63 18.76 3.88
CA GLN A 345 -19.58 19.37 2.55
C GLN A 345 -18.21 19.26 1.90
N THR A 346 -17.14 19.40 2.69
CA THR A 346 -15.77 19.30 2.19
C THR A 346 -15.48 17.90 1.66
N ILE A 347 -15.85 16.86 2.42
CA ILE A 347 -15.71 15.46 1.96
C ILE A 347 -16.49 15.25 0.65
N GLU A 348 -17.74 15.67 0.59
CA GLU A 348 -18.56 15.51 -0.62
C GLU A 348 -17.94 16.20 -1.84
N GLN A 349 -17.39 17.41 -1.67
CA GLN A 349 -16.72 18.15 -2.73
C GLN A 349 -15.45 17.45 -3.24
N ILE A 350 -14.62 16.92 -2.33
CA ILE A 350 -13.40 16.17 -2.67
C ILE A 350 -13.75 14.97 -3.55
N PHE A 351 -14.67 14.12 -3.09
CA PHE A 351 -14.99 12.88 -3.78
C PHE A 351 -15.83 13.08 -5.05
N THR A 352 -16.66 14.12 -5.10
CA THR A 352 -17.36 14.50 -6.34
C THR A 352 -16.37 14.95 -7.42
N LYS A 353 -15.40 15.79 -7.06
CA LYS A 353 -14.38 16.27 -8.00
C LYS A 353 -13.59 15.11 -8.60
N ILE A 354 -13.02 14.23 -7.77
CA ILE A 354 -12.20 13.12 -8.28
C ILE A 354 -13.03 12.08 -9.03
N SER A 355 -14.27 11.81 -8.63
CA SER A 355 -15.15 10.87 -9.35
C SER A 355 -15.44 11.38 -10.76
N THR A 356 -15.76 12.66 -10.91
CA THR A 356 -16.01 13.26 -12.24
C THR A 356 -14.77 13.28 -13.13
N SER A 357 -13.58 13.56 -12.57
CA SER A 357 -12.32 13.51 -13.31
C SER A 357 -11.95 12.09 -13.74
N THR A 358 -12.19 11.11 -12.88
CA THR A 358 -11.82 9.71 -13.10
C THR A 358 -12.72 9.07 -14.15
N GLU A 359 -14.04 9.26 -14.04
CA GLU A 359 -15.01 8.78 -15.04
C GLU A 359 -14.78 9.38 -16.44
N ALA A 360 -14.29 10.62 -16.52
CA ALA A 360 -13.93 11.26 -17.78
C ALA A 360 -12.64 10.70 -18.41
N SER A 361 -11.77 10.05 -17.61
CA SER A 361 -10.40 9.68 -18.00
C SER A 361 -10.21 8.24 -18.52
N ALA A 362 -11.28 7.47 -18.72
CA ALA A 362 -11.19 6.04 -19.08
C ALA A 362 -10.30 5.21 -18.11
N SER A 363 -10.32 5.57 -16.83
CA SER A 363 -9.60 4.89 -15.75
C SER A 363 -10.04 3.43 -15.56
N SER A 364 -9.19 2.59 -14.98
CA SER A 364 -9.53 1.18 -14.70
C SER A 364 -10.72 1.05 -13.73
N GLU A 365 -11.46 -0.06 -13.83
CA GLU A 365 -12.55 -0.36 -12.90
C GLU A 365 -12.07 -0.44 -11.45
N LEU A 366 -10.81 -0.84 -11.23
CA LEU A 366 -10.18 -0.89 -9.93
C LEU A 366 -9.93 0.52 -9.35
N ALA A 367 -9.49 1.49 -10.16
CA ALA A 367 -9.32 2.87 -9.72
C ALA A 367 -10.65 3.46 -9.22
N VAL A 368 -11.74 3.24 -9.98
CA VAL A 368 -13.09 3.65 -9.57
C VAL A 368 -13.53 2.93 -8.28
N ALA A 369 -13.20 1.65 -8.14
CA ALA A 369 -13.50 0.88 -6.93
C ALA A 369 -12.76 1.44 -5.70
N ASN A 370 -11.49 1.78 -5.85
CA ASN A 370 -10.65 2.34 -4.78
C ASN A 370 -11.15 3.71 -4.32
N ILE A 371 -11.51 4.59 -5.26
CA ILE A 371 -12.13 5.89 -4.95
C ILE A 371 -13.44 5.72 -4.17
N ARG A 372 -14.31 4.79 -4.59
CA ARG A 372 -15.58 4.55 -3.89
C ARG A 372 -15.38 3.94 -2.50
N SER A 373 -14.37 3.09 -2.33
CA SER A 373 -14.00 2.54 -1.02
C SER A 373 -13.55 3.66 -0.10
N SER A 374 -12.57 4.45 -0.53
CA SER A 374 -12.05 5.59 0.22
C SER A 374 -13.14 6.64 0.55
N TYR A 375 -14.10 6.85 -0.36
CA TYR A 375 -15.24 7.73 -0.04
C TYR A 375 -16.13 7.14 1.05
N ALA A 376 -16.41 5.83 1.01
CA ALA A 376 -17.18 5.18 2.06
C ALA A 376 -16.44 5.26 3.41
N ASP A 377 -15.13 5.04 3.42
CA ASP A 377 -14.29 5.14 4.62
C ASP A 377 -14.33 6.56 5.19
N ALA A 378 -14.13 7.59 4.36
CA ALA A 378 -14.24 8.99 4.77
C ALA A 378 -15.61 9.38 5.38
N LEU A 379 -16.71 8.78 4.87
CA LEU A 379 -18.05 9.01 5.41
C LEU A 379 -18.27 8.28 6.75
N ILE A 380 -17.65 7.12 6.95
CA ILE A 380 -17.64 6.40 8.22
C ILE A 380 -16.84 7.20 9.25
N ASP A 381 -15.65 7.68 8.87
CA ASP A 381 -14.77 8.50 9.71
C ASP A 381 -15.45 9.82 10.11
N LEU A 382 -16.14 10.48 9.16
CA LEU A 382 -17.01 11.63 9.45
C LEU A 382 -18.03 11.28 10.53
N ALA A 383 -18.75 10.17 10.38
CA ALA A 383 -19.77 9.78 11.35
C ALA A 383 -19.17 9.48 12.73
N SER A 384 -18.00 8.83 12.77
CA SER A 384 -17.26 8.54 14.00
C SER A 384 -16.76 9.82 14.68
N ALA A 385 -16.10 10.71 13.94
CA ALA A 385 -15.57 11.98 14.46
C ALA A 385 -16.67 12.86 15.07
N LEU A 386 -17.87 12.85 14.49
CA LEU A 386 -19.03 13.53 15.07
C LEU A 386 -19.49 12.88 16.39
N ALA A 387 -19.42 11.54 16.51
CA ALA A 387 -19.79 10.82 17.74
C ALA A 387 -18.80 11.03 18.87
N ASP A 388 -17.52 11.17 18.54
CA ASP A 388 -16.41 11.35 19.50
C ASP A 388 -16.23 12.81 19.92
N GLY A 389 -16.93 13.73 19.26
CA GLY A 389 -16.85 15.16 19.54
C GLY A 389 -17.21 15.48 20.99
N THR A 390 -16.46 16.38 21.62
CA THR A 390 -16.70 16.84 23.00
C THR A 390 -18.08 17.48 23.22
N GLN A 391 -18.74 17.87 22.12
CA GLN A 391 -20.09 18.45 22.10
C GLN A 391 -21.19 17.43 21.74
N TYR A 392 -20.86 16.13 21.62
CA TYR A 392 -21.82 15.07 21.32
C TYR A 392 -22.68 14.70 22.54
N SER A 393 -23.55 15.63 22.92
CA SER A 393 -24.48 15.50 24.04
C SER A 393 -25.86 15.99 23.63
N SER A 394 -26.91 15.37 24.17
CA SER A 394 -28.31 15.78 23.95
C SER A 394 -28.61 17.23 24.37
N THR A 395 -27.73 17.84 25.18
CA THR A 395 -27.81 19.23 25.60
C THR A 395 -27.15 20.21 24.63
N SER A 396 -26.36 19.74 23.66
CA SER A 396 -25.68 20.59 22.68
C SER A 396 -26.66 21.06 21.60
N PRO A 397 -26.59 22.33 21.18
CA PRO A 397 -27.44 22.84 20.10
C PRO A 397 -27.12 22.21 18.74
N THR A 398 -25.90 21.70 18.53
CA THR A 398 -25.49 21.06 17.26
C THR A 398 -25.92 19.61 17.17
N PHE A 399 -26.25 18.98 18.31
CA PHE A 399 -26.50 17.54 18.40
C PHE A 399 -27.57 17.01 17.42
N PRO A 400 -28.72 17.68 17.21
CA PRO A 400 -29.69 17.23 16.21
C PRO A 400 -29.10 17.24 14.79
N THR A 401 -28.35 18.28 14.44
CA THR A 401 -27.70 18.41 13.13
C THR A 401 -26.63 17.34 12.95
N ASP A 402 -25.79 17.13 13.96
CA ASP A 402 -24.69 16.16 13.93
C ASP A 402 -25.24 14.73 13.70
N VAL A 403 -26.31 14.36 14.42
CA VAL A 403 -26.97 13.06 14.25
C VAL A 403 -27.62 12.91 12.86
N GLU A 404 -28.15 13.99 12.28
CA GLU A 404 -28.66 13.96 10.90
C GLU A 404 -27.55 13.78 9.86
N ILE A 405 -26.40 14.42 10.06
CA ILE A 405 -25.22 14.26 9.21
C ILE A 405 -24.69 12.83 9.32
N GLN A 406 -24.54 12.29 10.53
CA GLN A 406 -24.14 10.90 10.76
C GLN A 406 -25.05 9.91 10.02
N TRP A 407 -26.37 10.05 10.18
CA TRP A 407 -27.32 9.16 9.49
C TRP A 407 -27.19 9.24 7.97
N THR A 408 -27.00 10.45 7.43
CA THR A 408 -26.89 10.69 5.99
C THR A 408 -25.58 10.09 5.44
N ALA A 409 -24.46 10.37 6.10
CA ALA A 409 -23.15 9.86 5.75
C ALA A 409 -23.11 8.33 5.76
N LEU A 410 -23.60 7.69 6.84
CA LEU A 410 -23.67 6.24 6.97
C LEU A 410 -24.59 5.60 5.90
N ASN A 411 -25.70 6.25 5.56
CA ASN A 411 -26.57 5.75 4.50
C ASN A 411 -25.90 5.83 3.12
N GLN A 412 -25.13 6.89 2.86
CA GLN A 412 -24.38 7.04 1.63
C GLN A 412 -23.21 6.05 1.54
N ALA A 413 -22.44 5.87 2.62
CA ALA A 413 -21.40 4.84 2.72
C ALA A 413 -21.97 3.44 2.44
N GLN A 414 -23.13 3.11 3.04
CA GLN A 414 -23.79 1.83 2.80
C GLN A 414 -24.17 1.63 1.32
N ASN A 415 -24.60 2.69 0.62
CA ASN A 415 -24.92 2.62 -0.80
C ASN A 415 -23.66 2.38 -1.66
N LEU A 416 -22.55 3.07 -1.36
CA LEU A 416 -21.27 2.89 -2.05
C LEU A 416 -20.75 1.46 -1.87
N LEU A 417 -20.71 0.97 -0.65
CA LEU A 417 -20.26 -0.40 -0.35
C LEU A 417 -21.19 -1.47 -0.93
N THR A 418 -22.49 -1.18 -1.06
CA THR A 418 -23.44 -2.08 -1.74
C THR A 418 -23.13 -2.20 -3.24
N GLN A 419 -22.74 -1.09 -3.88
CA GLN A 419 -22.30 -1.11 -5.28
C GLN A 419 -21.00 -1.91 -5.43
N LEU A 420 -20.02 -1.71 -4.55
CA LEU A 420 -18.76 -2.47 -4.56
C LEU A 420 -18.94 -3.96 -4.29
N ALA A 421 -19.94 -4.33 -3.49
CA ALA A 421 -20.31 -5.73 -3.24
C ALA A 421 -21.15 -6.37 -4.36
N SER A 422 -21.32 -5.69 -5.50
CA SER A 422 -22.09 -6.13 -6.66
C SER A 422 -21.24 -6.13 -7.95
N ALA A 423 -21.71 -6.79 -9.01
CA ALA A 423 -21.04 -6.72 -10.31
C ALA A 423 -21.06 -5.28 -10.87
N PRO A 424 -19.99 -4.83 -11.57
CA PRO A 424 -18.80 -5.59 -12.00
C PRO A 424 -17.68 -5.71 -10.95
N TYR A 425 -17.76 -5.00 -9.82
CA TYR A 425 -16.65 -4.90 -8.86
C TYR A 425 -16.31 -6.22 -8.16
N THR A 426 -17.28 -7.12 -7.98
CA THR A 426 -17.03 -8.44 -7.37
C THR A 426 -16.11 -9.35 -8.19
N SER A 427 -15.88 -9.06 -9.48
CA SER A 427 -14.88 -9.77 -10.29
C SER A 427 -13.50 -9.11 -10.28
N VAL A 428 -13.42 -7.83 -9.90
CA VAL A 428 -12.16 -7.06 -9.86
C VAL A 428 -11.53 -7.09 -8.47
N LEU A 429 -12.36 -7.06 -7.42
CA LEU A 429 -11.90 -7.03 -6.04
C LEU A 429 -11.52 -8.42 -5.54
N SER A 430 -10.43 -8.48 -4.77
CA SER A 430 -9.98 -9.72 -4.12
C SER A 430 -10.98 -10.20 -3.05
N ALA A 431 -10.91 -11.49 -2.72
CA ALA A 431 -11.75 -12.04 -1.65
C ALA A 431 -11.50 -11.36 -0.29
N SER A 432 -10.25 -10.92 -0.02
CA SER A 432 -9.94 -10.17 1.21
C SER A 432 -10.66 -8.82 1.22
N ARG A 433 -10.54 -8.04 0.14
CA ARG A 433 -11.21 -6.74 0.00
C ARG A 433 -12.73 -6.85 0.13
N LEU A 434 -13.32 -7.93 -0.41
CA LEU A 434 -14.74 -8.19 -0.25
C LEU A 434 -15.09 -8.54 1.21
N ALA A 435 -14.23 -9.25 1.94
CA ALA A 435 -14.46 -9.50 3.36
C ALA A 435 -14.54 -8.18 4.15
N ASP A 436 -13.61 -7.26 3.90
CA ASP A 436 -13.55 -5.94 4.56
C ASP A 436 -14.79 -5.09 4.23
N ILE A 437 -15.20 -5.06 2.95
CA ILE A 437 -16.44 -4.38 2.54
C ILE A 437 -17.66 -4.92 3.31
N PHE A 438 -17.76 -6.23 3.47
CA PHE A 438 -18.88 -6.83 4.22
C PHE A 438 -18.79 -6.58 5.74
N LEU A 439 -17.58 -6.47 6.31
CA LEU A 439 -17.40 -6.04 7.70
C LEU A 439 -17.90 -4.60 7.89
N ALA A 440 -17.40 -3.67 7.07
CA ALA A 440 -17.77 -2.26 7.13
C ALA A 440 -19.28 -2.05 6.94
N ARG A 441 -19.93 -2.80 6.03
CA ARG A 441 -21.40 -2.77 5.87
C ARG A 441 -22.16 -3.24 7.11
N GLY A 442 -21.60 -4.20 7.84
CA GLY A 442 -22.17 -4.64 9.12
C GLY A 442 -22.04 -3.58 10.20
N ASP A 443 -20.86 -2.95 10.29
CA ASP A 443 -20.56 -1.90 11.26
C ASP A 443 -21.42 -0.65 11.00
N ILE A 444 -21.56 -0.22 9.75
CA ILE A 444 -22.46 0.88 9.37
C ILE A 444 -23.89 0.64 9.84
N ASP A 445 -24.44 -0.55 9.61
CA ASP A 445 -25.82 -0.85 10.00
C ASP A 445 -25.98 -0.92 11.53
N LEU A 446 -24.96 -1.35 12.28
CA LEU A 446 -24.97 -1.28 13.74
C LEU A 446 -24.82 0.15 14.27
N PHE A 447 -23.98 0.97 13.64
CA PHE A 447 -23.87 2.39 13.99
C PHE A 447 -25.21 3.09 13.75
N ARG A 448 -25.85 2.86 12.60
CA ARG A 448 -27.20 3.38 12.33
C ARG A 448 -28.22 2.85 13.35
N PHE A 449 -28.13 1.59 13.74
CA PHE A 449 -28.97 1.03 14.80
C PHE A 449 -28.80 1.80 16.12
N ARG A 450 -27.57 2.10 16.53
CA ARG A 450 -27.29 2.94 17.70
C ARG A 450 -27.98 4.30 17.59
N LEU A 451 -27.92 4.97 16.43
CA LEU A 451 -28.62 6.23 16.21
C LEU A 451 -30.14 6.12 16.36
N THR A 452 -30.74 4.95 16.04
CA THR A 452 -32.18 4.72 16.25
C THR A 452 -32.59 4.64 17.73
N LEU A 453 -31.63 4.47 18.64
CA LEU A 453 -31.88 4.39 20.08
C LEU A 453 -31.90 5.76 20.75
N LEU A 454 -31.48 6.82 20.07
CA LEU A 454 -31.47 8.19 20.60
C LEU A 454 -32.90 8.75 20.70
N ASP A 455 -33.18 9.52 21.74
CA ASP A 455 -34.49 10.16 21.95
C ASP A 455 -34.90 11.11 20.81
N ILE A 456 -33.90 11.70 20.14
CA ILE A 456 -34.09 12.61 19.00
C ILE A 456 -34.29 11.88 17.67
N ALA A 457 -34.22 10.54 17.64
CA ALA A 457 -34.28 9.77 16.41
C ALA A 457 -35.62 9.98 15.69
N LYS A 458 -35.55 10.23 14.37
CA LYS A 458 -36.75 10.40 13.55
C LYS A 458 -37.60 9.13 13.57
N PRO A 459 -38.94 9.20 13.55
CA PRO A 459 -39.81 8.01 13.58
C PRO A 459 -39.53 7.01 12.44
N ALA A 460 -39.06 7.49 11.28
CA ALA A 460 -38.66 6.63 10.17
C ALA A 460 -37.42 5.78 10.50
N TRP A 461 -36.47 6.33 11.25
CA TRP A 461 -35.26 5.63 11.68
C TRP A 461 -35.59 4.56 12.71
N VAL A 462 -36.40 4.90 13.72
CA VAL A 462 -36.85 3.94 14.75
C VAL A 462 -37.53 2.71 14.13
N LYS A 463 -38.33 2.88 13.07
CA LYS A 463 -38.96 1.76 12.33
C LYS A 463 -37.95 0.82 11.66
N SER A 464 -36.74 1.29 11.36
CA SER A 464 -35.69 0.48 10.72
C SER A 464 -34.86 -0.33 11.71
N LYS A 465 -35.01 -0.12 13.02
CA LYS A 465 -34.22 -0.74 14.10
C LYS A 465 -34.00 -2.25 13.92
N ALA A 466 -35.08 -3.02 13.75
CA ALA A 466 -35.00 -4.48 13.61
C ALA A 466 -34.36 -4.93 12.29
N VAL A 467 -34.51 -4.14 11.23
CA VAL A 467 -33.94 -4.41 9.90
C VAL A 467 -32.43 -4.20 9.94
N LEU A 468 -31.97 -3.10 10.53
CA LEU A 468 -30.55 -2.76 10.62
C LEU A 468 -29.73 -3.84 11.34
N VAL A 469 -30.16 -4.29 12.53
CA VAL A 469 -29.46 -5.36 13.26
C VAL A 469 -29.58 -6.71 12.54
N GLY A 470 -30.70 -6.95 11.86
CA GLY A 470 -30.87 -8.16 11.04
C GLY A 470 -29.88 -8.20 9.88
N ASN A 471 -29.71 -7.07 9.19
CA ASN A 471 -28.81 -6.90 8.07
C ASN A 471 -27.34 -6.99 8.49
N SER A 472 -26.95 -6.35 9.60
CA SER A 472 -25.55 -6.42 10.07
C SER A 472 -25.09 -7.86 10.30
N GLY A 473 -25.93 -8.69 10.92
CA GLY A 473 -25.64 -10.12 11.06
C GLY A 473 -25.53 -10.88 9.73
N VAL A 474 -26.27 -10.48 8.69
CA VAL A 474 -26.11 -11.04 7.33
C VAL A 474 -24.77 -10.62 6.73
N PHE A 475 -24.40 -9.35 6.88
CA PHE A 475 -23.15 -8.84 6.33
C PHE A 475 -21.92 -9.47 6.99
N TYR A 476 -21.90 -9.61 8.32
CA TYR A 476 -20.80 -10.28 9.01
C TYR A 476 -20.65 -11.76 8.61
N ARG A 477 -21.74 -12.49 8.37
CA ARG A 477 -21.65 -13.86 7.81
C ARG A 477 -21.13 -13.88 6.37
N GLY A 478 -21.44 -12.85 5.59
CA GLY A 478 -20.84 -12.62 4.27
C GLY A 478 -19.34 -12.40 4.37
N ALA A 479 -18.90 -11.50 5.26
CA ALA A 479 -17.49 -11.23 5.53
C ALA A 479 -16.74 -12.51 5.93
N ARG A 480 -17.31 -13.31 6.84
CA ARG A 480 -16.75 -14.60 7.24
C ARG A 480 -16.52 -15.54 6.06
N THR A 481 -17.45 -15.57 5.09
CA THR A 481 -17.36 -16.42 3.89
C THR A 481 -16.25 -15.96 2.96
N TYR A 482 -16.09 -14.65 2.77
CA TYR A 482 -15.03 -14.09 1.94
C TYR A 482 -13.65 -14.18 2.61
N ALA A 483 -13.57 -13.98 3.92
CA ALA A 483 -12.35 -14.20 4.71
C ALA A 483 -11.87 -15.65 4.63
N GLU A 484 -12.80 -16.62 4.67
CA GLU A 484 -12.47 -18.04 4.46
C GLU A 484 -11.92 -18.32 3.06
N LYS A 485 -12.49 -17.70 2.02
CA LYS A 485 -11.95 -17.78 0.64
C LYS A 485 -10.58 -17.13 0.50
N ALA A 486 -10.32 -16.07 1.25
CA ALA A 486 -9.05 -15.37 1.28
C ALA A 486 -7.98 -16.07 2.13
N GLY A 487 -8.36 -17.07 2.94
CA GLY A 487 -7.44 -17.69 3.91
C GLY A 487 -7.14 -16.82 5.14
N ALA A 488 -7.86 -15.70 5.32
CA ALA A 488 -7.65 -14.74 6.41
C ALA A 488 -8.33 -15.23 7.71
N VAL A 489 -7.61 -16.04 8.49
CA VAL A 489 -8.14 -16.71 9.70
C VAL A 489 -8.59 -15.71 10.77
N GLU A 490 -7.82 -14.65 11.00
CA GLU A 490 -8.14 -13.62 12.01
C GLU A 490 -9.39 -12.84 11.63
N VAL A 491 -9.46 -12.32 10.39
CA VAL A 491 -10.64 -11.61 9.85
C VAL A 491 -11.89 -12.48 9.92
N ARG A 492 -11.76 -13.79 9.62
CA ARG A 492 -12.86 -14.76 9.75
C ARG A 492 -13.34 -14.87 11.21
N GLY A 493 -12.42 -14.94 12.16
CA GLY A 493 -12.72 -14.97 13.60
C GLY A 493 -13.46 -13.71 14.05
N THR A 494 -12.97 -12.54 13.66
CA THR A 494 -13.59 -11.24 13.94
C THR A 494 -15.00 -11.16 13.35
N ALA A 495 -15.17 -11.55 12.09
CA ALA A 495 -16.48 -11.55 11.43
C ALA A 495 -17.49 -12.48 12.13
N ASP A 496 -17.04 -13.64 12.60
CA ASP A 496 -17.88 -14.58 13.32
C ASP A 496 -18.30 -14.05 14.70
N ALA A 497 -17.39 -13.40 15.43
CA ALA A 497 -17.69 -12.74 16.70
C ALA A 497 -18.64 -11.54 16.51
N LYS A 498 -18.40 -10.66 15.52
CA LYS A 498 -19.32 -9.55 15.18
C LYS A 498 -20.72 -10.06 14.80
N ALA A 499 -20.81 -11.20 14.10
CA ALA A 499 -22.10 -11.83 13.80
C ALA A 499 -22.86 -12.28 15.07
N ILE A 500 -22.16 -12.83 16.07
CA ILE A 500 -22.76 -13.18 17.37
C ILE A 500 -23.29 -11.94 18.06
N VAL A 501 -22.50 -10.85 18.12
CA VAL A 501 -22.92 -9.56 18.71
C VAL A 501 -24.21 -9.07 18.06
N ALA A 502 -24.29 -9.04 16.73
CA ALA A 502 -25.50 -8.64 16.01
C ALA A 502 -26.70 -9.54 16.33
N GLU A 503 -26.51 -10.87 16.42
CA GLU A 503 -27.60 -11.77 16.80
C GLU A 503 -28.10 -11.53 18.22
N VAL A 504 -27.20 -11.29 19.18
CA VAL A 504 -27.58 -11.00 20.57
C VAL A 504 -28.32 -9.67 20.65
N LEU A 505 -27.82 -8.61 19.99
CA LEU A 505 -28.51 -7.32 19.94
C LEU A 505 -29.91 -7.44 19.33
N LYS A 506 -30.10 -8.33 18.36
CA LYS A 506 -31.41 -8.60 17.77
C LYS A 506 -32.38 -9.20 18.80
N GLU A 507 -31.93 -10.18 19.59
CA GLU A 507 -32.77 -10.77 20.64
C GLU A 507 -33.07 -9.74 21.74
N VAL A 508 -32.05 -9.06 22.26
CA VAL A 508 -32.19 -8.05 23.33
C VAL A 508 -33.12 -6.92 22.91
N SER A 509 -32.98 -6.42 21.68
CA SER A 509 -33.85 -5.35 21.16
C SER A 509 -35.30 -5.77 20.94
N SER A 510 -35.56 -7.08 20.80
CA SER A 510 -36.90 -7.65 20.73
C SER A 510 -37.50 -7.98 22.11
N GLY A 511 -36.75 -7.74 23.20
CA GLY A 511 -37.15 -8.09 24.57
C GLY A 511 -36.91 -9.56 24.94
N SER A 512 -36.21 -10.31 24.08
CA SER A 512 -35.81 -11.70 24.29
C SER A 512 -34.44 -11.75 24.98
N GLN A 513 -34.28 -12.62 25.97
CA GLN A 513 -32.98 -12.96 26.58
C GLN A 513 -32.57 -14.40 26.23
N ALA A 514 -33.02 -14.90 25.06
CA ALA A 514 -32.75 -16.25 24.64
C ALA A 514 -31.25 -16.43 24.32
N THR A 515 -30.61 -17.39 24.96
CA THR A 515 -29.23 -17.80 24.66
C THR A 515 -29.22 -18.93 23.62
N LYS A 516 -28.40 -18.83 22.57
CA LYS A 516 -28.25 -19.92 21.57
C LYS A 516 -27.03 -20.81 21.89
N PRO A 517 -27.08 -22.11 21.55
CA PRO A 517 -25.98 -23.04 21.86
C PRO A 517 -24.62 -22.65 21.28
N HIS A 518 -24.59 -22.06 20.07
CA HIS A 518 -23.34 -21.67 19.40
C HIS A 518 -22.71 -20.39 19.95
N TRP A 519 -23.39 -19.67 20.83
CA TRP A 519 -22.83 -18.50 21.52
C TRP A 519 -21.96 -18.90 22.72
N LYS A 520 -22.28 -20.04 23.34
CA LYS A 520 -21.62 -20.49 24.57
C LYS A 520 -20.14 -20.80 24.34
N GLY A 521 -19.29 -20.32 25.24
CA GLY A 521 -17.85 -20.54 25.18
C GLY A 521 -17.11 -19.65 24.18
N ARG A 522 -17.78 -18.65 23.59
CA ARG A 522 -17.18 -17.62 22.72
C ARG A 522 -17.00 -16.27 23.41
N SER A 523 -17.14 -16.23 24.75
CA SER A 523 -17.14 -15.00 25.53
C SER A 523 -15.85 -14.18 25.39
N ALA A 524 -14.69 -14.84 25.27
CA ALA A 524 -13.41 -14.14 25.08
C ALA A 524 -13.34 -13.41 23.73
N ASP A 525 -13.61 -14.11 22.63
CA ASP A 525 -13.61 -13.53 21.27
C ASP A 525 -14.64 -12.40 21.15
N VAL A 526 -15.84 -12.62 21.69
CA VAL A 526 -16.92 -11.63 21.68
C VAL A 526 -16.55 -10.42 22.53
N ALA A 527 -15.96 -10.59 23.71
CA ALA A 527 -15.53 -9.47 24.55
C ALA A 527 -14.46 -8.61 23.87
N GLN A 528 -13.49 -9.24 23.21
CA GLN A 528 -12.44 -8.53 22.48
C GLN A 528 -13.03 -7.65 21.37
N VAL A 529 -13.84 -8.26 20.50
CA VAL A 529 -14.45 -7.55 19.36
C VAL A 529 -15.46 -6.50 19.83
N LEU A 530 -16.25 -6.80 20.85
CA LEU A 530 -17.20 -5.85 21.42
C LEU A 530 -16.50 -4.62 22.01
N GLY A 531 -15.33 -4.79 22.65
CA GLY A 531 -14.49 -3.69 23.09
C GLY A 531 -14.05 -2.80 21.94
N GLN A 532 -13.59 -3.38 20.82
CA GLN A 532 -13.22 -2.65 19.61
C GLN A 532 -14.41 -1.89 19.01
N MET A 533 -15.57 -2.55 18.86
CA MET A 533 -16.78 -1.93 18.32
C MET A 533 -17.29 -0.75 19.16
N VAL A 534 -17.01 -0.75 20.46
CA VAL A 534 -17.35 0.37 21.35
C VAL A 534 -16.35 1.51 21.19
N LEU A 535 -15.05 1.21 21.11
CA LEU A 535 -14.01 2.20 20.86
C LEU A 535 -14.20 2.90 19.50
N GLU A 536 -14.64 2.16 18.48
CA GLU A 536 -14.97 2.66 17.14
C GLU A 536 -16.36 3.34 17.08
N GLY A 537 -17.09 3.43 18.20
CA GLY A 537 -18.42 4.05 18.24
C GLY A 537 -19.53 3.28 17.51
N VAL A 538 -19.26 2.09 16.97
CA VAL A 538 -20.22 1.22 16.27
C VAL A 538 -21.36 0.79 17.20
N ILE A 539 -21.05 0.52 18.47
CA ILE A 539 -22.00 0.13 19.51
C ILE A 539 -21.85 1.05 20.74
N GLY A 540 -22.98 1.43 21.37
CA GLY A 540 -22.95 2.18 22.63
C GLY A 540 -22.60 1.31 23.84
N HIS A 541 -21.85 1.86 24.80
CA HIS A 541 -21.43 1.19 26.04
C HIS A 541 -22.58 0.52 26.81
N GLU A 542 -23.78 1.09 26.75
CA GLU A 542 -24.98 0.59 27.39
C GLU A 542 -25.41 -0.80 26.90
N ASN A 543 -24.96 -1.22 25.71
CA ASN A 543 -25.29 -2.52 25.14
C ASN A 543 -24.29 -3.62 25.54
N VAL A 544 -23.13 -3.27 26.10
CA VAL A 544 -22.04 -4.22 26.39
C VAL A 544 -22.48 -5.27 27.40
N ASP A 545 -23.01 -4.84 28.54
CA ASP A 545 -23.44 -5.74 29.62
C ASP A 545 -24.58 -6.68 29.20
N ALA A 546 -25.45 -6.23 28.28
CA ALA A 546 -26.53 -7.05 27.76
C ALA A 546 -26.02 -8.13 26.82
N VAL A 547 -25.02 -7.80 25.99
CA VAL A 547 -24.39 -8.76 25.08
C VAL A 547 -23.61 -9.81 25.87
N MET A 548 -22.77 -9.38 26.81
CA MET A 548 -21.93 -10.28 27.61
C MET A 548 -22.73 -11.31 28.41
N ARG A 549 -23.85 -10.90 29.01
CA ARG A 549 -24.75 -11.81 29.74
C ARG A 549 -25.34 -12.94 28.90
N CYS A 550 -25.41 -12.80 27.57
CA CYS A 550 -25.98 -13.81 26.70
C CYS A 550 -24.94 -14.80 26.13
N VAL A 551 -23.64 -14.48 26.24
CA VAL A 551 -22.52 -15.27 25.68
C VAL A 551 -21.67 -15.96 26.74
N GLU A 552 -21.85 -15.61 28.02
CA GLU A 552 -21.44 -16.42 29.18
C GLU A 552 -22.18 -17.77 29.20
#